data_AF-A0A0S2K670-F1
#
_entry.id   AF-A0A0S2K670-F1
#
_cell.length_a   1.000
_cell.length_b   1.000
_cell.length_c   1.000
_cell.angle_alpha   90.00
_cell.angle_beta   90.00
_cell.angle_gamma   90.00
#
_symmetry.space_group_name_H-M   'P 1'
#
loop_
_entity.id
_entity.type
_entity.pdbx_description
1 polymer ?
#
loop_
_entity_poly.entity_id
_entity_poly.type
_entity_poly.pdbx_seq_one_letter_code
_entity_poly.pdbx_strand_id
1 'polypeptide(L)'
;MTHSINNEEKVLPKKQSFELYFQDGDNQIACKANMFTGKEYVYINDELVSEKRNIGFKTVHEFEFEDKPWQVTFDVMNLITCRTECVVIKNKKIIGRKILDPFSWKALFKFFIYGVIFGVLFATLGYFLGGLYGSTL
;
A
#
# COMPACT_ATOMS: atom_id res chain seq x y z
N MET A 1 -2.31 40.02 -18.33
CA MET A 1 -3.20 40.01 -17.16
C MET A 1 -3.53 38.56 -16.85
N THR A 2 -3.00 38.11 -15.71
CA THR A 2 -3.43 36.95 -14.89
C THR A 2 -3.76 35.62 -15.60
N HIS A 3 -2.73 34.78 -15.75
CA HIS A 3 -2.90 33.33 -15.70
C HIS A 3 -3.33 32.96 -14.28
N SER A 4 -4.61 32.61 -14.13
CA SER A 4 -5.17 32.04 -12.91
C SER A 4 -4.56 30.66 -12.66
N ILE A 5 -3.60 30.61 -11.74
CA ILE A 5 -3.12 29.39 -11.11
C ILE A 5 -4.31 28.85 -10.33
N ASN A 6 -5.01 27.86 -10.90
CA ASN A 6 -5.93 27.04 -10.15
C ASN A 6 -5.09 26.25 -9.14
N ASN A 7 -4.99 26.80 -7.93
CA ASN A 7 -4.74 26.02 -6.72
C ASN A 7 -5.92 25.05 -6.55
N GLU A 8 -5.92 23.99 -7.36
CA GLU A 8 -6.47 22.73 -6.87
C GLU A 8 -5.53 22.30 -5.76
N GLU A 9 -5.90 22.68 -4.54
CA GLU A 9 -5.47 21.99 -3.33
C GLU A 9 -5.77 20.52 -3.57
N LYS A 10 -4.75 19.80 -4.06
CA LYS A 10 -4.85 18.40 -4.50
C LYS A 10 -5.10 17.62 -3.22
N VAL A 11 -6.37 17.50 -2.84
CA VAL A 11 -6.84 16.85 -1.62
C VAL A 11 -6.16 15.49 -1.58
N LEU A 12 -5.12 15.40 -0.75
CA LEU A 12 -4.31 14.20 -0.63
C LEU A 12 -5.28 13.06 -0.31
N PRO A 13 -5.33 12.00 -1.13
CA PRO A 13 -6.37 11.00 -0.99
C PRO A 13 -6.28 10.38 0.40
N LYS A 14 -7.39 10.53 1.14
CA LYS A 14 -7.86 9.75 2.29
C LYS A 14 -6.85 8.68 2.74
N LYS A 15 -6.07 9.00 3.80
CA LYS A 15 -5.15 8.11 4.53
C LYS A 15 -4.47 7.08 3.62
N GLN A 16 -3.37 7.48 3.00
CA GLN A 16 -2.63 6.59 2.12
C GLN A 16 -2.16 5.37 2.92
N SER A 17 -2.28 4.19 2.32
CA SER A 17 -2.02 2.92 3.01
C SER A 17 -0.55 2.79 3.44
N PHE A 18 0.34 3.54 2.81
CA PHE A 18 1.78 3.45 2.97
C PHE A 18 2.40 4.83 2.85
N GLU A 19 2.94 5.37 3.95
CA GLU A 19 3.68 6.62 3.98
C GLU A 19 5.00 6.40 4.72
N LEU A 20 6.11 6.70 4.06
CA LEU A 20 7.45 6.58 4.61
C LEU A 20 8.21 7.88 4.42
N TYR A 21 8.81 8.33 5.51
CA TYR A 21 9.62 9.54 5.52
C TYR A 21 11.10 9.18 5.69
N PHE A 22 11.95 9.80 4.90
CA PHE A 22 13.41 9.69 5.00
C PHE A 22 13.99 11.11 5.10
N GLN A 23 15.17 11.22 5.68
CA GLN A 23 15.86 12.50 5.83
C GLN A 23 17.30 12.34 5.33
N ASP A 24 17.73 13.28 4.50
CA ASP A 24 19.09 13.35 3.95
C ASP A 24 19.63 14.79 4.10
N GLY A 25 20.24 15.06 5.25
CA GLY A 25 20.63 16.43 5.63
C GLY A 25 19.40 17.32 5.80
N ASP A 26 19.33 18.38 5.00
CA ASP A 26 18.21 19.34 4.99
C ASP A 26 17.03 18.89 4.13
N ASN A 27 17.21 17.83 3.34
CA ASN A 27 16.17 17.33 2.45
C ASN A 27 15.30 16.27 3.13
N GLN A 28 13.99 16.48 3.11
CA GLN A 28 13.00 15.49 3.55
C GLN A 28 12.40 14.78 2.34
N ILE A 29 12.46 13.44 2.33
CA ILE A 29 11.87 12.62 1.29
C ILE A 29 10.63 11.94 1.83
N ALA A 30 9.49 12.11 1.17
CA ALA A 30 8.26 11.39 1.49
C ALA A 30 7.90 10.44 0.35
N CYS A 31 7.89 9.14 0.66
CA CYS A 31 7.50 8.06 -0.24
C CYS A 31 6.10 7.59 0.16
N LYS A 32 5.17 7.71 -0.78
CA LYS A 32 3.74 7.61 -0.55
C LYS A 32 3.15 6.63 -1.56
N ALA A 33 2.44 5.61 -1.09
CA ALA A 33 1.88 4.59 -1.97
C ALA A 33 0.48 4.14 -1.52
N ASN A 34 -0.35 3.84 -2.51
CA ASN A 34 -1.68 3.28 -2.32
C ASN A 34 -1.73 1.87 -2.89
N MET A 35 -1.71 0.88 -1.99
CA MET A 35 -1.69 -0.55 -2.34
C MET A 35 -2.94 -1.01 -3.13
N PHE A 36 -4.08 -0.33 -2.96
CA PHE A 36 -5.32 -0.72 -3.66
C PHE A 36 -5.34 -0.23 -5.12
N THR A 37 -4.84 0.98 -5.37
CA THR A 37 -4.86 1.58 -6.71
C THR A 37 -3.55 1.38 -7.48
N GLY A 38 -2.48 1.00 -6.76
CA GLY A 38 -1.13 0.90 -7.28
C GLY A 38 -0.48 2.26 -7.54
N LYS A 39 -1.05 3.35 -7.03
CA LYS A 39 -0.49 4.69 -7.25
C LYS A 39 0.63 4.97 -6.25
N GLU A 40 1.75 5.43 -6.75
CA GLU A 40 2.97 5.71 -6.01
C GLU A 40 3.41 7.15 -6.29
N TYR A 41 3.85 7.83 -5.23
CA TYR A 41 4.20 9.23 -5.20
C TYR A 41 5.50 9.39 -4.42
N VAL A 42 6.43 10.18 -4.97
CA VAL A 42 7.68 10.53 -4.32
C VAL A 42 7.75 12.04 -4.24
N TYR A 43 7.97 12.54 -3.03
CA TYR A 43 8.12 13.96 -2.74
C TYR A 43 9.50 14.22 -2.15
N ILE A 44 10.09 15.36 -2.50
CA ILE A 44 11.26 15.94 -1.83
C ILE A 44 10.90 17.34 -1.38
N ASN A 45 11.07 17.64 -0.09
CA ASN A 45 10.71 18.93 0.51
C ASN A 45 9.28 19.38 0.13
N ASP A 46 8.33 18.44 0.21
CA ASP A 46 6.92 18.60 -0.17
C ASP A 46 6.64 18.84 -1.67
N GLU A 47 7.67 18.87 -2.53
CA GLU A 47 7.52 18.94 -3.98
C GLU A 47 7.39 17.55 -4.59
N LEU A 48 6.37 17.33 -5.44
CA LEU A 48 6.15 16.07 -6.14
C LEU A 48 7.17 15.91 -7.27
N VAL A 49 8.17 15.06 -7.06
CA VAL A 49 9.23 14.79 -8.05
C VAL A 49 8.90 13.61 -8.96
N SER A 50 8.05 12.69 -8.50
CA SER A 50 7.67 11.52 -9.31
C SER A 50 6.30 10.97 -8.92
N GLU A 51 5.47 10.70 -9.92
CA GLU A 51 4.19 9.98 -9.80
C GLU A 51 4.20 8.81 -10.78
N LYS A 52 3.86 7.61 -10.31
CA LYS A 52 3.75 6.42 -11.15
C LYS A 52 2.59 5.57 -10.67
N ARG A 53 2.02 4.78 -11.57
CA ARG A 53 1.03 3.76 -11.23
C ARG A 53 1.59 2.40 -11.60
N ASN A 54 1.78 1.55 -10.61
CA ASN A 54 2.20 0.18 -10.79
C ASN A 54 1.27 -0.78 -10.05
N ILE A 55 0.80 -1.80 -10.78
CA ILE A 55 -0.01 -2.89 -10.23
C ILE A 55 0.90 -4.12 -9.97
N GLY A 56 2.16 -4.07 -10.43
CA GLY A 56 3.16 -5.09 -10.19
C GLY A 56 3.76 -5.06 -8.79
N PHE A 57 4.69 -5.98 -8.55
CA PHE A 57 5.33 -6.14 -7.23
C PHE A 57 6.56 -5.27 -7.06
N LYS A 58 7.08 -4.67 -8.14
CA LYS A 58 8.27 -3.84 -8.06
C LYS A 58 8.13 -2.63 -8.94
N THR A 59 8.45 -1.47 -8.39
CA THR A 59 8.47 -0.19 -9.08
C THR A 59 9.77 0.51 -8.81
N VAL A 60 10.29 1.17 -9.84
CA VAL A 60 11.47 2.03 -9.74
C VAL A 60 11.08 3.41 -10.28
N HIS A 61 11.34 4.41 -9.44
CA HIS A 61 11.26 5.83 -9.77
C HIS A 61 12.67 6.36 -9.90
N GLU A 62 13.03 6.84 -11.08
CA GLU A 62 14.31 7.50 -11.35
C GLU A 62 14.01 8.94 -11.73
N PHE A 63 14.68 9.88 -11.08
CA PHE A 63 14.50 11.31 -11.28
C PHE A 63 15.76 12.07 -10.87
N GLU A 64 15.90 13.30 -11.35
CA GLU A 64 17.02 14.19 -10.99
C GLU A 64 16.51 15.32 -10.10
N PHE A 65 17.24 15.60 -9.03
CA PHE A 65 16.95 16.70 -8.09
C PHE A 65 18.27 17.29 -7.60
N GLU A 66 18.43 18.61 -7.71
CA GLU A 66 19.70 19.33 -7.47
C GLU A 66 20.90 18.75 -8.25
N ASP A 67 20.75 18.49 -9.55
CA ASP A 67 21.78 17.90 -10.42
C ASP A 67 22.35 16.55 -9.93
N LYS A 68 21.62 15.87 -9.04
CA LYS A 68 21.98 14.56 -8.51
C LYS A 68 20.95 13.53 -8.96
N PRO A 69 21.37 12.35 -9.42
CA PRO A 69 20.45 11.28 -9.76
C PRO A 69 19.91 10.63 -8.48
N TRP A 70 18.59 10.54 -8.39
CA TRP A 70 17.86 9.86 -7.32
C TRP A 70 17.09 8.67 -7.87
N GLN A 71 16.98 7.64 -7.04
CA GLN A 71 16.23 6.45 -7.34
C GLN A 71 15.46 6.00 -6.09
N VAL A 72 14.15 5.83 -6.23
CA VAL A 72 13.30 5.26 -5.19
C VAL A 72 12.73 3.95 -5.72
N THR A 73 12.95 2.88 -4.98
CA THR A 73 12.45 1.55 -5.32
C THR A 73 11.41 1.13 -4.30
N PHE A 74 10.24 0.71 -4.80
CA PHE A 74 9.22 -0.01 -4.03
C PHE A 74 9.26 -1.48 -4.45
N ASP A 75 9.46 -2.39 -3.50
CA ASP A 75 9.55 -3.83 -3.74
C ASP A 75 8.62 -4.59 -2.78
N VAL A 76 7.52 -5.10 -3.29
CA VAL A 76 6.53 -5.93 -2.60
C VAL A 76 7.11 -7.34 -2.50
N MET A 77 7.73 -7.63 -1.37
CA MET A 77 8.38 -8.92 -1.09
C MET A 77 7.38 -10.08 -0.94
N ASN A 78 6.17 -9.79 -0.46
CA ASN A 78 5.14 -10.81 -0.28
C ASN A 78 3.75 -10.22 -0.51
N LEU A 79 3.00 -10.85 -1.41
CA LEU A 79 1.63 -10.45 -1.78
C LEU A 79 0.59 -10.75 -0.73
N ILE A 80 0.74 -11.87 -0.02
CA ILE A 80 -0.23 -12.32 0.98
C ILE A 80 -0.19 -11.39 2.20
N THR A 81 1.03 -11.01 2.60
CA THR A 81 1.24 -10.09 3.73
C THR A 81 1.35 -8.64 3.30
N CYS A 82 1.32 -8.35 1.99
CA CYS A 82 1.61 -7.02 1.44
C CYS A 82 2.89 -6.41 2.03
N ARG A 83 3.90 -7.24 2.33
CA ARG A 83 5.15 -6.78 2.93
C ARG A 83 5.94 -6.06 1.85
N THR A 84 6.19 -4.78 2.06
CA THR A 84 6.79 -3.91 1.06
C THR A 84 8.03 -3.23 1.63
N GLU A 85 9.07 -3.27 0.83
CA GLU A 85 10.32 -2.60 1.08
C GLU A 85 10.40 -1.32 0.24
N CYS A 86 10.85 -0.24 0.86
CA CYS A 86 11.17 1.00 0.19
C CYS A 86 12.65 1.33 0.40
N VAL A 87 13.37 1.54 -0.69
CA VAL A 87 14.78 1.91 -0.70
C VAL A 87 14.95 3.22 -1.45
N VAL A 88 15.65 4.17 -0.82
CA VAL A 88 16.00 5.46 -1.41
C VAL A 88 17.50 5.47 -1.67
N ILE A 89 17.88 5.73 -2.92
CA ILE A 89 19.25 5.76 -3.41
C ILE A 89 19.52 7.14 -4.01
N LYS A 90 20.63 7.75 -3.62
CA LYS A 90 21.11 9.04 -4.14
C LYS A 90 22.53 8.83 -4.65
N ASN A 91 22.81 9.17 -5.91
CA ASN A 91 24.14 9.02 -6.53
C ASN A 91 24.76 7.62 -6.26
N LYS A 92 23.97 6.56 -6.45
CA LYS A 92 24.35 5.14 -6.21
C LYS A 92 24.63 4.79 -4.73
N LYS A 93 24.37 5.67 -3.78
CA LYS A 93 24.46 5.41 -2.33
C LYS A 93 23.08 5.25 -1.72
N ILE A 94 22.89 4.21 -0.90
CA ILE A 94 21.63 4.00 -0.17
C ILE A 94 21.55 5.03 0.96
N ILE A 95 20.51 5.87 0.92
CA ILE A 95 20.21 6.87 1.95
C ILE A 95 19.39 6.25 3.07
N GLY A 96 18.42 5.40 2.70
CA GLY A 96 17.54 4.77 3.66
C GLY A 96 16.84 3.56 3.08
N ARG A 97 16.52 2.64 3.99
CA ARG A 97 15.75 1.43 3.71
C ARG A 97 14.74 1.25 4.83
N LYS A 98 13.47 1.10 4.47
CA LYS A 98 12.39 0.82 5.42
C LYS A 98 11.51 -0.29 4.88
N ILE A 99 11.14 -1.20 5.77
CA ILE A 99 10.25 -2.31 5.47
C ILE A 99 8.96 -2.03 6.21
N LEU A 100 7.83 -2.09 5.50
CA LEU A 100 6.52 -2.08 6.12
C LEU A 100 5.90 -3.47 5.98
N ASP A 101 5.38 -3.95 7.10
CA ASP A 101 4.62 -5.17 7.18
C ASP A 101 3.23 -4.83 7.73
N PRO A 102 2.27 -4.51 6.84
CA PRO A 102 0.92 -4.14 7.26
C PRO A 102 0.10 -5.36 7.73
N PHE A 103 0.63 -6.58 7.58
CA PHE A 103 -0.12 -7.79 7.87
C PHE A 103 -0.22 -8.07 9.38
N SER A 104 -1.44 -8.33 9.83
CA SER A 104 -1.70 -8.75 11.21
C SER A 104 -2.22 -10.18 11.22
N TRP A 105 -1.41 -11.12 11.70
CA TRP A 105 -1.85 -12.50 11.94
C TRP A 105 -3.10 -12.56 12.82
N LYS A 106 -3.25 -11.63 13.78
CA LYS A 106 -4.44 -11.56 14.65
C LYS A 106 -5.72 -11.28 13.85
N ALA A 107 -5.66 -10.49 12.79
CA ALA A 107 -6.80 -10.23 11.92
C ALA A 107 -7.14 -11.48 11.08
N LEU A 108 -6.12 -12.16 10.54
CA LEU A 108 -6.30 -13.40 9.78
C LEU A 108 -6.95 -14.52 10.63
N PHE A 109 -6.45 -14.73 11.85
CA PHE A 109 -7.02 -15.73 12.76
C PHE A 109 -8.46 -15.40 13.14
N LYS A 110 -8.81 -14.12 13.30
CA LYS A 110 -10.21 -13.72 13.54
C LYS A 110 -11.11 -14.08 12.35
N PHE A 111 -10.67 -13.81 11.12
CA PHE A 111 -11.42 -14.22 9.92
C PHE A 111 -11.63 -15.74 9.87
N PHE A 112 -10.61 -16.52 10.21
CA PHE A 112 -10.72 -17.98 10.25
C PHE A 112 -11.75 -18.45 11.29
N ILE A 113 -11.72 -17.87 12.50
CA ILE A 113 -12.69 -18.18 13.55
C ILE A 113 -14.12 -17.85 13.10
N TYR A 114 -14.34 -16.66 12.51
CA TYR A 114 -15.66 -16.29 12.00
C TYR A 114 -16.13 -17.22 10.87
N GLY A 115 -15.21 -17.65 9.99
CA GLY A 115 -15.50 -18.62 8.93
C GLY A 115 -15.96 -19.97 9.48
N VAL A 116 -15.31 -20.48 10.52
CA VAL A 116 -15.71 -21.73 11.19
C VAL A 116 -17.11 -21.60 11.81
N ILE A 117 -17.38 -20.51 12.53
CA ILE A 117 -18.70 -20.26 13.14
C ILE A 117 -19.79 -20.23 12.07
N PHE A 118 -19.55 -19.51 10.97
CA PHE A 118 -20.49 -19.40 9.86
C PHE A 118 -20.72 -20.75 9.16
N GLY A 119 -19.66 -21.54 8.99
CA GLY A 119 -19.73 -22.88 8.41
C GLY A 119 -20.56 -23.85 9.26
N VAL A 120 -20.40 -23.83 10.59
CA VAL A 120 -21.21 -24.66 11.50
C VAL A 120 -22.69 -24.25 11.47
N LEU A 121 -22.98 -22.94 11.45
CA LEU A 121 -24.34 -22.42 11.28
C LEU A 121 -24.98 -22.91 9.97
N PHE A 122 -24.26 -22.82 8.86
CA PHE A 122 -24.76 -23.31 7.57
C PHE A 122 -24.98 -24.82 7.54
N ALA A 123 -24.05 -25.60 8.10
CA ALA A 123 -24.16 -27.06 8.17
C ALA A 123 -25.35 -27.50 9.03
N THR A 124 -25.57 -26.85 10.19
CA THR A 124 -26.71 -27.14 11.06
C THR A 124 -28.04 -26.77 10.41
N LEU A 125 -28.14 -25.59 9.78
CA LEU A 125 -29.32 -25.21 8.99
C LEU A 125 -29.61 -26.22 7.86
N GLY A 126 -28.58 -26.63 7.12
CA GLY A 126 -28.71 -27.65 6.07
C GLY A 126 -29.18 -29.00 6.63
N TYR A 127 -28.67 -29.41 7.79
CA TYR A 127 -29.09 -30.65 8.46
C TYR A 127 -30.57 -30.60 8.89
N PHE A 128 -31.02 -29.50 9.50
CA PHE A 128 -32.42 -29.36 9.95
C PHE A 128 -33.39 -29.24 8.78
N LEU A 129 -33.05 -28.49 7.73
CA LEU A 129 -33.87 -28.39 6.52
C LEU A 129 -33.91 -29.73 5.77
N GLY A 130 -32.76 -30.40 5.63
CA GLY A 130 -32.69 -31.73 5.02
C GLY A 130 -33.50 -32.78 5.80
N GLY A 131 -33.49 -32.73 7.13
CA GLY A 131 -34.31 -33.61 7.97
C GLY A 131 -35.81 -33.36 7.85
N LEU A 132 -36.23 -32.08 7.72
CA LEU A 132 -37.63 -31.73 7.50
C LEU A 132 -38.13 -32.19 6.12
N TYR A 133 -37.39 -31.90 5.05
CA TYR A 133 -37.81 -32.27 3.68
C TYR A 133 -37.64 -33.77 3.37
N GLY A 134 -36.66 -34.45 3.99
CA GLY A 134 -36.46 -35.89 3.84
C GLY A 134 -37.47 -36.76 4.58
N SER A 135 -38.23 -36.20 5.53
CA SER A 135 -39.29 -36.91 6.27
C SER A 135 -40.68 -36.86 5.63
N THR A 136 -40.82 -36.11 4.53
CA THR A 136 -42.08 -35.90 3.79
C THR A 136 -42.17 -36.64 2.44
N LEU A 137 -41.21 -37.51 2.13
CA LEU A 137 -41.15 -38.34 0.92
C LEU A 137 -41.32 -39.83 1.23
#